data_AF-U5EG09-F1
#
_entry.id   AF-U5EG09-F1
#
_cell.length_a   1.000
_cell.length_b   1.000
_cell.length_c   1.000
_cell.angle_alpha   90.00
_cell.angle_beta   90.00
_cell.angle_gamma   90.00
#
_symmetry.space_group_name_H-M   'P 1'
#
loop_
_entity.id
_entity.type
_entity.pdbx_description
1 polymer ?
#
loop_
_entity_poly.entity_id
_entity_poly.type
_entity_poly.pdbx_seq_one_letter_code
_entity_poly.pdbx_strand_id
1 'polypeptide(L)'
;MTVVVELDFRDATLDQYDQVLQKMGYTHGGTGGPGLLFHVARRTDEGFHVTDVWESADQFQEFARTTLAPLSAEVGMTSQPEVTVHEAYNHLSQGG
;
A
#
# COMPACT_ATOMS: atom_id res chain seq x y z
N MET A 1 17.35 3.82 0.32
CA MET A 1 17.07 4.75 -0.80
C MET A 1 15.58 4.74 -1.00
N THR A 2 14.97 5.92 -1.16
CA THR A 2 13.51 6.05 -1.35
C THR A 2 13.05 5.28 -2.58
N VAL A 3 11.91 4.61 -2.47
CA VAL A 3 11.32 3.83 -3.56
C VAL A 3 9.86 4.23 -3.79
N VAL A 4 9.43 4.13 -5.04
CA VAL A 4 8.02 4.11 -5.43
C VAL A 4 7.61 2.67 -5.60
N VAL A 5 6.50 2.27 -4.97
CA VAL A 5 5.94 0.92 -5.05
C VAL A 5 4.56 1.01 -5.67
N GLU A 6 4.37 0.27 -6.74
CA GLU A 6 3.07 0.09 -7.40
C GLU A 6 2.55 -1.31 -7.05
N LEU A 7 1.32 -1.37 -6.53
CA LEU A 7 0.63 -2.62 -6.19
C LEU A 7 -0.71 -2.69 -6.92
N ASP A 8 -0.89 -3.74 -7.72
CA ASP A 8 -2.15 -4.01 -8.40
C ASP A 8 -2.86 -5.20 -7.73
N PHE A 9 -3.96 -4.91 -7.03
CA PHE A 9 -4.81 -5.91 -6.41
C PHE A 9 -5.97 -6.25 -7.33
N ARG A 10 -5.74 -7.22 -8.22
CA ARG A 10 -6.78 -7.78 -9.09
C ARG A 10 -7.69 -8.71 -8.28
N ASP A 11 -8.97 -8.73 -8.65
CA ASP A 11 -10.03 -9.52 -8.03
C ASP A 11 -10.31 -9.18 -6.55
N ALA A 12 -9.84 -8.02 -6.08
CA ALA A 12 -10.11 -7.51 -4.75
C ALA A 12 -11.06 -6.30 -4.79
N THR A 13 -11.90 -6.15 -3.78
CA THR A 13 -12.88 -5.06 -3.72
C THR A 13 -12.38 -3.89 -2.86
N LEU A 14 -12.95 -2.71 -3.09
CA LEU A 14 -12.70 -1.55 -2.21
C LEU A 14 -13.22 -1.77 -0.78
N ASP A 15 -14.26 -2.59 -0.60
CA ASP A 15 -14.73 -2.97 0.74
C ASP A 15 -13.69 -3.82 1.48
N GLN A 16 -12.92 -4.67 0.76
CA GLN A 16 -11.80 -5.41 1.35
C GLN A 16 -10.63 -4.48 1.67
N TYR A 17 -10.31 -3.54 0.76
CA TYR A 17 -9.34 -2.48 1.02
C TYR A 17 -9.67 -1.72 2.31
N ASP A 18 -10.91 -1.27 2.48
CA ASP A 18 -11.35 -0.53 3.67
C ASP A 18 -11.26 -1.38 4.94
N GLN A 19 -11.55 -2.68 4.87
CA GLN A 19 -11.36 -3.59 6.00
C GLN A 19 -9.89 -3.75 6.39
N VAL A 20 -8.98 -3.86 5.41
CA VAL A 20 -7.53 -3.89 5.68
C VAL A 20 -7.07 -2.59 6.32
N LEU A 21 -7.50 -1.45 5.77
CA LEU A 21 -7.17 -0.11 6.26
C LEU A 21 -7.66 0.09 7.70
N GLN A 22 -8.89 -0.35 8.00
CA GLN A 22 -9.46 -0.35 9.36
C GLN A 22 -8.68 -1.25 10.32
N LYS A 23 -8.31 -2.47 9.88
CA LYS A 23 -7.52 -3.43 10.69
C LYS A 23 -6.12 -2.90 11.02
N MET A 24 -5.53 -2.11 10.13
CA MET A 24 -4.26 -1.41 10.39
C MET A 24 -4.41 -0.19 11.32
N GLY A 25 -5.64 0.24 11.61
CA GLY A 25 -5.92 1.42 12.44
C GLY A 25 -5.75 2.74 11.69
N TYR A 26 -5.74 2.72 10.36
CA TYR A 26 -5.68 3.93 9.53
C TYR A 26 -7.08 4.41 9.15
N THR A 27 -7.17 5.66 8.72
CA THR A 27 -8.39 6.30 8.21
C THR A 27 -8.12 6.98 6.88
N HIS A 28 -9.16 7.17 6.08
CA HIS A 28 -9.06 7.91 4.81
C HIS A 28 -8.56 9.33 5.07
N GLY A 29 -7.50 9.74 4.36
CA GLY A 29 -6.84 11.04 4.54
C GLY A 29 -6.04 11.17 5.85
N GLY A 30 -5.86 10.08 6.60
CA GLY A 30 -5.03 10.04 7.80
C GLY A 30 -3.54 9.92 7.52
N THR A 31 -2.76 9.82 8.59
CA THR A 31 -1.30 9.64 8.52
C THR A 31 -0.94 8.18 8.37
N GLY A 32 -0.02 7.87 7.45
CA GLY A 32 0.55 6.53 7.27
C GLY A 32 1.48 6.10 8.39
N GLY A 33 1.91 4.83 8.33
CA GLY A 33 2.83 4.24 9.30
C GLY A 33 4.29 4.69 9.13
N PRO A 34 5.18 4.26 10.03
CA PRO A 34 6.61 4.57 9.95
C PRO A 34 7.22 4.12 8.61
N GLY A 35 8.01 4.99 7.98
CA GLY A 35 8.69 4.73 6.72
C GLY A 35 7.84 4.90 5.46
N LEU A 36 6.51 5.03 5.59
CA LEU A 36 5.60 5.36 4.50
C LEU A 36 5.51 6.88 4.35
N LEU A 37 6.02 7.39 3.24
CA LEU A 37 6.08 8.83 2.94
C LEU A 37 4.83 9.34 2.24
N PHE A 38 4.21 8.51 1.42
CA PHE A 38 2.97 8.83 0.72
C PHE A 38 2.25 7.54 0.35
N HIS A 39 0.91 7.57 0.40
CA HIS A 39 0.05 6.47 0.01
C HIS A 39 -1.15 7.03 -0.75
N VAL A 40 -1.45 6.42 -1.89
CA VAL A 40 -2.71 6.67 -2.60
C VAL A 40 -3.23 5.38 -3.19
N ALA A 41 -4.53 5.17 -3.08
CA ALA A 41 -5.25 4.07 -3.72
C ALA A 41 -6.26 4.63 -4.72
N ARG A 42 -6.42 3.95 -5.86
CA ARG A 42 -7.45 4.24 -6.86
C ARG A 42 -8.20 2.97 -7.24
N ARG A 43 -9.47 3.12 -7.61
CA ARG A 43 -10.24 2.05 -8.24
C ARG A 43 -9.65 1.73 -9.63
N THR A 44 -9.71 0.46 -10.01
CA THR A 44 -9.49 -0.02 -11.39
C THR A 44 -10.71 -0.83 -11.85
N ASP A 45 -10.73 -1.24 -13.12
CA ASP A 45 -11.81 -2.10 -13.63
C ASP A 45 -11.73 -3.54 -13.06
N GLU A 46 -10.56 -3.96 -12.60
CA GLU A 46 -10.27 -5.32 -12.11
C GLU A 46 -10.10 -5.37 -10.58
N GLY A 47 -10.21 -4.24 -9.88
CA GLY A 47 -10.02 -4.13 -8.44
C GLY A 47 -9.55 -2.75 -8.01
N PHE A 48 -8.35 -2.66 -7.43
CA PHE A 48 -7.73 -1.39 -7.07
C PHE A 48 -6.21 -1.40 -7.24
N HIS A 49 -5.65 -0.20 -7.37
CA HIS A 49 -4.23 0.03 -7.51
C HIS A 49 -3.76 0.94 -6.39
N VAL A 50 -2.61 0.62 -5.79
CA VAL A 50 -1.94 1.43 -4.77
C VAL A 50 -0.61 1.92 -5.30
N THR A 51 -0.33 3.20 -5.08
CA THR A 51 0.99 3.78 -5.27
C THR A 51 1.48 4.28 -3.92
N ASP A 52 2.57 3.69 -3.45
CA ASP A 52 3.25 4.08 -2.21
C ASP A 52 4.61 4.69 -2.49
N VAL A 53 5.03 5.59 -1.61
CA VAL A 53 6.43 6.06 -1.54
C VAL A 53 6.97 5.67 -0.17
N TRP A 54 8.07 4.93 -0.15
CA TRP A 54 8.71 4.41 1.08
C TRP A 54 10.13 4.94 1.20
N GLU A 55 10.64 5.16 2.42
CA GLU A 55 12.04 5.58 2.63
C GLU A 55 13.05 4.50 2.15
N SER A 56 12.62 3.24 2.14
CA SER A 56 13.41 2.10 1.63
C SER A 56 12.55 0.93 1.15
N ALA A 57 13.11 0.15 0.21
CA ALA A 57 12.51 -1.11 -0.21
C ALA A 57 12.40 -2.12 0.95
N ASP A 58 13.37 -2.15 1.86
CA ASP A 58 13.38 -3.06 3.01
C ASP A 58 12.21 -2.80 3.97
N GLN A 59 11.89 -1.52 4.24
CA GLN A 59 10.72 -1.16 5.05
C GLN A 59 9.41 -1.59 4.38
N PHE A 60 9.28 -1.38 3.07
CA PHE A 60 8.13 -1.87 2.31
C PHE A 60 8.01 -3.40 2.41
N GLN A 61 9.10 -4.14 2.19
CA GLN A 61 9.09 -5.61 2.23
C GLN A 61 8.72 -6.14 3.62
N GLU A 62 9.24 -5.52 4.69
CA GLU A 62 8.88 -5.88 6.05
C GLU A 62 7.40 -5.63 6.32
N PHE A 63 6.88 -4.46 5.95
CA PHE A 63 5.46 -4.12 6.07
C PHE A 63 4.58 -5.09 5.27
N ALA A 64 4.98 -5.39 4.02
CA ALA A 64 4.27 -6.30 3.13
C ALA A 64 4.13 -7.70 3.76
N ARG A 65 5.23 -8.22 4.32
CA ARG A 65 5.28 -9.55 4.92
C ARG A 65 4.56 -9.63 6.26
N THR A 66 4.76 -8.64 7.14
CA THR A 66 4.33 -8.73 8.55
C THR A 66 2.95 -8.16 8.80
N THR A 67 2.49 -7.24 7.96
CA THR A 67 1.22 -6.52 8.17
C THR A 67 0.27 -6.70 7.00
N LEU A 68 0.67 -6.33 5.77
CA LEU A 68 -0.23 -6.33 4.63
C LEU A 68 -0.72 -7.73 4.25
N ALA A 69 0.19 -8.68 4.08
CA ALA A 69 -0.14 -10.06 3.70
C ALA A 69 -1.10 -10.76 4.68
N PRO A 70 -0.85 -10.80 6.01
CA PRO A 70 -1.77 -11.46 6.93
C PRO A 70 -3.14 -10.77 6.99
N LEU A 71 -3.20 -9.44 7.01
CA LEU A 71 -4.48 -8.72 7.07
C LEU A 71 -5.28 -8.86 5.77
N SER A 72 -4.62 -8.89 4.62
CA SER A 72 -5.26 -9.14 3.32
C SER A 72 -5.89 -10.54 3.29
N ALA A 73 -5.16 -11.56 3.76
CA ALA A 73 -5.67 -12.92 3.87
C ALA A 73 -6.89 -13.01 4.81
N GLU A 74 -6.87 -12.31 5.95
CA GLU A 74 -7.98 -12.27 6.90
C GLU A 74 -9.29 -11.72 6.31
N VAL A 75 -9.21 -10.77 5.37
CA VAL A 75 -10.40 -10.18 4.70
C VAL A 75 -10.79 -10.91 3.41
N GLY A 76 -10.17 -12.07 3.15
CA GLY A 76 -10.47 -12.91 2.00
C GLY A 76 -9.87 -12.44 0.68
N MET A 77 -8.84 -11.59 0.70
CA MET A 77 -8.03 -11.30 -0.48
C MET A 77 -7.10 -12.50 -0.71
N THR A 78 -7.43 -13.31 -1.72
CA THR A 78 -6.75 -14.59 -1.98
C THR A 78 -5.61 -14.49 -2.99
N SER A 79 -5.66 -13.48 -3.86
CA SER A 79 -4.60 -13.18 -4.82
C SER A 79 -3.56 -12.26 -4.20
N GLN A 80 -2.28 -12.55 -4.46
CA GLN A 80 -1.21 -11.59 -4.16
C GLN A 80 -1.27 -10.45 -5.18
N PRO A 81 -1.00 -9.19 -4.76
CA PRO A 81 -0.89 -8.10 -5.70
C PRO A 81 0.31 -8.31 -6.63
N GLU A 82 0.21 -7.83 -7.87
CA GLU A 82 1.39 -7.61 -8.69
C GLU A 82 2.14 -6.40 -8.11
N VAL A 83 3.44 -6.56 -7.85
CA VAL A 83 4.24 -5.53 -7.19
C VAL A 83 5.40 -5.11 -8.09
N THR A 84 5.51 -3.81 -8.36
CA THR A 84 6.66 -3.21 -9.04
C THR A 84 7.31 -2.19 -8.13
N VAL A 85 8.64 -2.24 -8.02
CA VAL A 85 9.42 -1.32 -7.17
C VAL A 85 10.37 -0.52 -8.06
N HIS A 86 10.36 0.80 -7.90
CA HIS A 86 11.21 1.74 -8.61
C HIS A 86 12.03 2.56 -7.62
N GLU A 87 13.30 2.81 -7.95
CA GLU A 87 14.07 3.81 -7.22
C GLU A 87 13.50 5.21 -7.51
N ALA A 88 13.21 5.98 -6.46
CA ALA A 88 12.76 7.34 -6.62
C ALA A 88 13.97 8.24 -6.97
N TYR A 89 13.92 8.89 -8.13
CA TYR A 89 14.94 9.88 -8.49
C TYR A 89 14.83 11.15 -7.64
N ASN A 90 13.60 11.57 -7.31
CA ASN A 90 13.30 12.68 -6.40
C ASN A 90 11.93 12.44 -5.73
N HIS A 91 11.72 12.99 -4.55
CA HIS A 91 10.40 13.08 -3.91
C HIS A 91 10.31 14.35 -3.07
N LEU A 92 9.11 14.89 -2.95
CA LEU A 92 8.78 16.02 -2.07
C LEU A 92 7.63 15.58 -1.17
N SER A 93 7.74 15.83 0.13
CA SER A 93 6.64 15.59 1.07
C SER A 93 5.57 16.68 0.96
N GLN A 94 4.40 16.44 1.57
CA GLN A 94 3.32 17.43 1.62
C GLN A 94 3.84 18.75 2.19
N GLY A 95 3.55 19.86 1.50
CA GLY A 95 3.89 21.20 1.98
C GLY A 95 3.11 21.52 3.26
N GLY A 96 3.79 22.15 4.22
CA GLY A 96 3.18 22.58 5.49
C GLY A 96 2.27 23.78 5.36
#